data_AF-A0A0X3P5C8-F1
#
_entry.id   AF-A0A0X3P5C8-F1
#
_cell.length_a   1.000
_cell.length_b   1.000
_cell.length_c   1.000
_cell.angle_alpha   90.00
_cell.angle_beta   90.00
_cell.angle_gamma   90.00
#
_symmetry.space_group_name_H-M   'P 1'
#
loop_
_entity.id
_entity.type
_entity.pdbx_description
1 polymer ?
#
loop_
_entity_poly.entity_id
_entity_poly.type
_entity_poly.pdbx_seq_one_letter_code
_entity_poly.pdbx_strand_id
1 'polypeptide(L)'
;MTQLENYKKNVQIWLPDKQNVWKYAILLDDVRSDMVAFIKWPDSSKTEKIKIDQISAGLPPLKNPEILSGQSDLVNLSFLNEPEVLDNLKTRFCDRKEIYTYCGVILIAINPYMDLPIYSTEFMEAYNQNRLDSQHRNEPHIFAVADAALTQMKQFSRDQAIIISGESGAGKTVSAKHVLRYLATIAGAEAHGEATLRSSTACMRSKVVDSCPLLEALGNAKTVRNDNSSRFGKFLEIGFNRRYRIVEARMRTYLLEKSRVVFQSSDERNYHGFYQLLSAVGDAQCRRSYPFLDQLDLFEGNDNSDIFSRYHYANQGGNGQVDGINDLEKFSETIKSMESLGFKKEETEVVFTILAALLHFGNVNYEQTSTEQAFIATTHISRILCGYSSAL
;
A
#
# COMPACT_ATOMS: atom_id res chain seq x y z
N MET A 1 42.46 17.60 5.23
CA MET A 1 42.53 16.93 3.92
C MET A 1 41.39 17.47 3.08
N THR A 2 41.71 18.17 2.00
CA THR A 2 40.70 18.79 1.13
C THR A 2 39.95 17.70 0.38
N GLN A 3 38.61 17.75 0.32
CA GLN A 3 37.76 16.75 -0.36
C GLN A 3 38.18 16.46 -1.82
N LEU A 4 38.90 17.39 -2.47
CA LEU A 4 39.50 17.26 -3.80
C LEU A 4 40.52 16.11 -3.95
N GLU A 5 41.16 15.64 -2.88
CA GLU A 5 42.18 14.58 -2.95
C GLU A 5 41.63 13.25 -3.50
N ASN A 6 40.31 13.05 -3.42
CA ASN A 6 39.63 11.86 -3.93
C ASN A 6 39.23 11.98 -5.42
N TYR A 7 39.40 13.15 -6.05
CA TYR A 7 38.98 13.41 -7.43
C TYR A 7 40.18 13.37 -8.38
N LYS A 8 40.78 12.18 -8.47
CA LYS A 8 41.94 11.93 -9.33
C LYS A 8 41.53 11.40 -10.70
N LYS A 9 42.46 11.43 -11.63
CA LYS A 9 42.36 10.75 -12.93
C LYS A 9 41.89 9.30 -12.77
N ASN A 10 40.99 8.89 -13.66
CA ASN A 10 40.30 7.61 -13.73
C ASN A 10 39.26 7.34 -12.63
N VAL A 11 39.05 8.28 -11.69
CA VAL A 11 37.95 8.16 -10.72
C VAL A 11 36.62 8.39 -11.43
N GLN A 12 35.63 7.57 -11.07
CA GLN A 12 34.26 7.69 -11.55
C GLN A 12 33.45 8.60 -10.63
N ILE A 13 32.68 9.51 -11.24
CA ILE A 13 31.84 10.49 -10.55
C ILE A 13 30.43 10.48 -11.12
N TRP A 14 29.44 10.84 -10.31
CA TRP A 14 28.05 11.00 -10.72
C TRP A 14 27.73 12.45 -11.06
N LEU A 15 27.04 12.64 -12.19
CA LEU A 15 26.59 13.94 -12.66
C LEU A 15 25.07 13.90 -12.89
N PRO A 16 24.35 15.01 -12.68
CA PRO A 16 22.91 15.09 -12.94
C PRO A 16 22.60 14.80 -14.41
N ASP A 17 21.54 14.04 -14.66
CA ASP A 17 21.04 13.71 -15.99
C ASP A 17 19.53 13.89 -16.08
N LYS A 18 19.04 14.49 -17.16
CA LYS A 18 17.61 14.81 -17.30
C LYS A 18 16.73 13.57 -17.46
N GLN A 19 17.27 12.47 -17.97
CA GLN A 19 16.50 11.26 -18.27
C GLN A 19 16.61 10.22 -17.16
N ASN A 20 17.81 10.03 -16.61
CA ASN A 20 18.12 8.98 -15.65
C ASN A 20 18.30 9.49 -14.22
N VAL A 21 18.05 10.79 -13.98
CA VAL A 21 18.39 11.53 -12.74
C VAL A 21 19.89 11.69 -12.55
N TRP A 22 20.66 10.61 -12.69
CA TRP A 22 22.12 10.58 -12.54
C TRP A 22 22.77 9.75 -13.65
N LYS A 23 23.95 10.18 -14.11
CA LYS A 23 24.81 9.44 -15.05
C LYS A 23 26.26 9.53 -14.60
N TYR A 24 26.98 8.40 -14.62
CA TYR A 24 28.38 8.40 -14.22
C TYR A 24 29.30 8.79 -15.38
N ALA A 25 30.40 9.45 -15.04
CA ALA A 25 31.48 9.81 -15.96
C ALA A 25 32.84 9.48 -15.34
N ILE A 26 33.84 9.27 -16.19
CA ILE A 26 35.22 8.98 -15.78
C ILE A 26 36.02 10.28 -15.90
N LEU A 27 36.71 10.68 -14.82
CA LEU A 27 37.66 11.80 -14.85
C LEU A 27 38.89 11.43 -15.68
N LEU A 28 39.26 12.29 -16.62
CA LEU A 28 40.46 12.10 -17.45
C LEU A 28 41.71 12.74 -16.83
N ASP A 29 41.51 13.68 -15.91
CA ASP A 29 42.56 14.42 -15.19
C ASP A 29 42.12 14.68 -13.73
N ASP A 30 43.09 15.02 -12.87
CA ASP A 30 42.84 15.39 -11.47
C ASP A 30 42.09 16.73 -11.39
N VAL A 31 41.06 16.80 -10.54
CA VAL A 31 40.31 18.04 -10.29
C VAL A 31 41.14 18.94 -9.39
N ARG A 32 41.35 20.18 -9.83
CA ARG A 32 42.12 21.20 -9.11
C ARG A 32 41.20 22.30 -8.57
N SER A 33 41.79 23.32 -7.95
CA SER A 33 41.06 24.44 -7.36
C SER A 33 40.25 25.28 -8.35
N ASP A 34 40.49 25.15 -9.66
CA ASP A 34 39.72 25.80 -10.71
C ASP A 34 38.38 25.10 -11.03
N MET A 35 38.14 23.92 -10.44
CA MET A 35 36.93 23.10 -10.60
C MET A 35 36.63 22.73 -12.07
N VAL A 36 37.64 22.77 -12.93
CA VAL A 36 37.55 22.36 -14.32
C VAL A 36 37.98 20.90 -14.43
N ALA A 37 37.17 20.08 -15.10
CA ALA A 37 37.50 18.68 -15.32
C ALA A 37 37.22 18.27 -16.77
N PHE A 38 38.07 17.39 -17.30
CA PHE A 38 37.78 16.65 -18.52
C PHE A 38 37.17 15.31 -18.14
N ILE A 39 36.01 15.00 -18.70
CA ILE A 39 35.28 13.77 -18.43
C ILE A 39 35.08 12.97 -19.70
N LYS A 40 34.92 11.66 -19.53
CA LYS A 40 34.47 10.74 -20.57
C LYS A 40 33.23 10.01 -20.10
N TRP A 41 32.19 10.04 -20.92
CA TRP A 41 31.00 9.23 -20.70
C TRP A 41 31.25 7.77 -21.12
N PRO A 42 30.73 6.77 -20.40
CA PRO A 42 30.98 5.35 -20.71
C PRO A 42 30.47 4.93 -22.09
N ASP A 43 29.36 5.52 -22.51
CA ASP A 43 28.65 5.27 -23.76
C ASP A 43 29.12 6.15 -24.93
N SER A 44 30.13 7.00 -24.70
CA SER A 44 30.63 7.94 -25.72
C SER A 44 32.15 7.92 -25.81
N SER A 45 32.67 7.96 -27.03
CA SER A 45 34.09 8.21 -27.28
C SER A 45 34.48 9.68 -27.11
N LYS A 46 33.51 10.59 -26.96
CA LYS A 46 33.75 12.02 -26.85
C LYS A 46 34.20 12.40 -25.44
N THR A 47 35.21 13.25 -25.39
CA THR A 47 35.65 13.93 -24.17
C THR A 47 34.91 15.25 -24.04
N GLU A 48 34.46 15.57 -22.83
CA GLU A 48 33.76 16.81 -22.53
C GLU A 48 34.50 17.58 -21.44
N LYS A 49 34.61 18.90 -21.61
CA LYS A 49 35.15 19.80 -20.60
C LYS A 49 33.99 20.36 -19.79
N ILE A 50 33.98 20.06 -18.50
CA ILE A 50 32.96 20.54 -17.58
C ILE A 50 33.54 21.49 -16.53
N LYS A 51 32.69 22.37 -16.03
CA LYS A 51 32.97 23.20 -14.85
C LYS A 51 32.09 22.72 -13.70
N ILE A 52 32.68 22.05 -12.72
CA ILE A 52 31.96 21.31 -11.68
C ILE A 52 31.05 22.23 -10.85
N ASP A 53 31.54 23.42 -10.52
CA ASP A 53 30.84 24.45 -9.74
C ASP A 53 29.58 25.03 -10.42
N GLN A 54 29.44 24.83 -11.73
CA GLN A 54 28.25 25.23 -12.49
C GLN A 54 27.21 24.12 -12.63
N ILE A 55 27.60 22.87 -12.38
CA ILE A 55 26.76 21.68 -12.60
C ILE A 55 26.18 21.17 -11.29
N SER A 56 26.94 21.30 -10.20
CA SER A 56 26.55 20.87 -8.87
C SER A 56 26.87 21.96 -7.86
N ALA A 57 26.06 22.08 -6.81
CA ALA A 57 26.28 23.01 -5.70
C ALA A 57 27.52 22.65 -4.82
N GLY A 58 28.31 21.65 -5.25
CA GLY A 58 29.52 21.16 -4.60
C GLY A 58 30.24 20.12 -5.48
N LEU A 59 31.21 19.41 -4.90
CA LEU A 59 31.89 18.32 -5.61
C LEU A 59 30.89 17.19 -5.93
N PRO A 60 30.97 16.57 -7.13
CA PRO A 60 30.01 15.56 -7.56
C PRO A 60 30.19 14.28 -6.74
N PRO A 61 29.13 13.50 -6.47
CA PRO A 61 29.26 12.26 -5.71
C PRO A 61 30.22 11.27 -6.40
N LEU A 62 31.07 10.60 -5.62
CA LEU A 62 31.95 9.54 -6.13
C LEU A 62 31.16 8.27 -6.41
N LYS A 63 31.58 7.53 -7.45
CA LYS A 63 31.02 6.22 -7.77
C LYS A 63 31.77 5.09 -7.07
N ASN A 64 31.03 4.10 -6.54
CA ASN A 64 31.65 2.91 -5.96
C ASN A 64 32.28 2.03 -7.06
N PRO A 65 33.36 1.30 -6.76
CA PRO A 65 33.90 0.27 -7.64
C PRO A 65 32.84 -0.79 -8.00
N GLU A 66 32.89 -1.31 -9.24
CA GLU A 66 31.90 -2.28 -9.75
C GLU A 66 31.77 -3.56 -8.92
N ILE A 67 32.84 -3.98 -8.23
CA ILE A 67 32.82 -5.12 -7.31
C ILE A 67 31.84 -4.94 -6.14
N LEU A 68 31.53 -3.69 -5.78
CA LEU A 68 30.54 -3.35 -4.77
C LEU A 68 29.14 -3.15 -5.35
N SER A 69 28.90 -3.46 -6.62
CA SER A 69 27.56 -3.32 -7.21
C SER A 69 26.60 -4.43 -6.76
N GLY A 70 25.36 -4.04 -6.45
CA GLY A 70 24.26 -4.92 -6.09
C GLY A 70 24.36 -5.53 -4.69
N GLN A 71 24.97 -4.85 -3.73
CA GLN A 71 25.05 -5.30 -2.35
C GLN A 71 23.66 -5.52 -1.75
N SER A 72 23.52 -6.60 -0.97
CA SER A 72 22.29 -6.92 -0.24
C SER A 72 22.00 -5.93 0.90
N ASP A 73 23.03 -5.27 1.42
CA ASP A 73 22.92 -4.17 2.38
C ASP A 73 23.72 -2.96 1.91
N LEU A 74 23.05 -1.81 1.84
CA LEU A 74 23.63 -0.55 1.37
C LEU A 74 24.73 -0.01 2.30
N VAL A 75 24.81 -0.46 3.56
CA VAL A 75 25.90 -0.06 4.46
C VAL A 75 27.26 -0.62 4.05
N ASN A 76 27.28 -1.62 3.16
CA ASN A 76 28.52 -2.22 2.63
C ASN A 76 29.12 -1.41 1.47
N LEU A 77 28.49 -0.33 1.03
CA LEU A 77 29.02 0.59 0.02
C LEU A 77 30.11 1.47 0.64
N SER A 78 31.20 1.71 -0.10
CA SER A 78 32.27 2.63 0.35
C SER A 78 31.79 4.08 0.36
N PHE A 79 31.04 4.47 -0.67
CA PHE A 79 30.41 5.77 -0.80
C PHE A 79 28.90 5.60 -0.70
N LEU A 80 28.30 6.07 0.40
CA LEU A 80 26.86 6.09 0.58
C LEU A 80 26.32 7.47 0.19
N ASN A 81 25.85 7.58 -1.05
CA ASN A 81 25.25 8.78 -1.61
C ASN A 81 24.02 8.43 -2.46
N GLU A 82 23.18 9.42 -2.78
CA GLU A 82 21.92 9.20 -3.51
C GLU A 82 22.09 8.42 -4.83
N PRO A 83 23.00 8.78 -5.75
CA PRO A 83 23.14 8.02 -6.99
C PRO A 83 23.63 6.58 -6.78
N GLU A 84 24.47 6.33 -5.79
CA GLU A 84 24.92 4.98 -5.44
C GLU A 84 23.80 4.11 -4.88
N VAL A 85 22.93 4.68 -4.04
CA VAL A 85 21.72 3.98 -3.56
C VAL A 85 20.81 3.64 -4.75
N LEU A 86 20.56 4.60 -5.64
CA LEU A 86 19.72 4.40 -6.81
C LEU A 86 20.29 3.34 -7.75
N ASP A 87 21.59 3.39 -8.06
CA ASP A 87 22.29 2.44 -8.94
C ASP A 87 22.25 1.02 -8.35
N ASN A 88 22.56 0.87 -7.05
CA ASN A 88 22.54 -0.44 -6.39
C ASN A 88 21.14 -1.06 -6.39
N LEU A 89 20.11 -0.27 -6.05
CA LEU A 89 18.71 -0.73 -6.07
C LEU A 89 18.27 -1.09 -7.49
N LYS A 90 18.66 -0.29 -8.49
CA LYS A 90 18.36 -0.55 -9.90
C LYS A 90 19.02 -1.85 -10.37
N THR A 91 20.30 -2.08 -10.10
CA THR A 91 20.98 -3.34 -10.46
C THR A 91 20.31 -4.55 -9.82
N ARG A 92 19.97 -4.48 -8.53
CA ARG A 92 19.28 -5.58 -7.83
C ARG A 92 17.92 -5.87 -8.45
N PHE A 93 17.13 -4.83 -8.70
CA PHE A 93 15.78 -4.97 -9.24
C PHE A 93 15.77 -5.40 -10.72
N CYS A 94 16.48 -4.66 -11.57
CA CYS A 94 16.46 -4.86 -13.02
C CYS A 94 17.24 -6.09 -13.45
N ASP A 95 18.46 -6.27 -12.93
CA ASP A 95 19.41 -7.27 -13.44
C ASP A 95 19.30 -8.58 -12.67
N ARG A 96 19.12 -8.51 -11.34
CA ARG A 96 19.07 -9.70 -10.47
C ARG A 96 17.66 -10.16 -10.09
N LYS A 97 16.63 -9.35 -10.39
CA LYS A 97 15.22 -9.61 -10.00
C LYS A 97 15.01 -9.73 -8.49
N GLU A 98 15.84 -9.03 -7.72
CA GLU A 98 15.80 -8.99 -6.27
C GLU A 98 15.05 -7.74 -5.81
N ILE A 99 13.92 -7.92 -5.12
CA ILE A 99 13.04 -6.81 -4.72
C ILE A 99 13.33 -6.25 -3.33
N TYR A 100 14.09 -6.99 -2.52
CA TYR A 100 14.39 -6.66 -1.13
C TYR A 100 15.86 -6.28 -0.98
N THR A 101 16.14 -5.19 -0.26
CA THR A 101 17.50 -4.73 0.02
C THR A 101 17.55 -4.11 1.41
N TYR A 102 18.58 -4.40 2.21
CA TYR A 102 18.77 -3.72 3.48
C TYR A 102 19.40 -2.34 3.29
N CYS A 103 19.04 -1.44 4.20
CA CYS A 103 19.71 -0.17 4.45
C CYS A 103 19.93 -0.10 5.96
N GLY A 104 20.95 -0.83 6.44
CA GLY A 104 21.16 -1.06 7.86
C GLY A 104 19.95 -1.74 8.50
N VAL A 105 19.27 -1.03 9.40
CA VAL A 105 18.09 -1.57 10.10
C VAL A 105 16.78 -1.51 9.30
N ILE A 106 16.79 -0.85 8.14
CA ILE A 106 15.60 -0.67 7.29
C ILE A 106 15.61 -1.70 6.18
N LEU A 107 14.46 -2.33 5.91
CA LEU A 107 14.25 -3.14 4.71
C LEU A 107 13.58 -2.30 3.63
N ILE A 108 14.25 -2.13 2.49
CA ILE A 108 13.68 -1.54 1.27
C ILE A 108 13.01 -2.66 0.47
N ALA A 109 11.76 -2.44 0.05
CA ALA A 109 10.98 -3.34 -0.78
C ALA A 109 10.50 -2.59 -2.03
N ILE A 110 10.88 -3.06 -3.22
CA ILE A 110 10.47 -2.48 -4.51
C ILE A 110 9.35 -3.34 -5.09
N ASN A 111 8.20 -2.74 -5.39
CA ASN A 111 7.05 -3.49 -5.91
C ASN A 111 7.35 -4.05 -7.33
N PRO A 112 7.33 -5.38 -7.53
CA PRO A 112 7.62 -5.98 -8.83
C PRO A 112 6.44 -5.95 -9.82
N TYR A 113 5.21 -5.62 -9.38
CA TYR A 113 3.98 -5.73 -10.17
C TYR A 113 3.73 -7.13 -10.78
N MET A 114 4.33 -8.15 -10.21
CA MET A 114 4.15 -9.55 -10.60
C MET A 114 4.34 -10.46 -9.40
N ASP A 115 3.75 -11.64 -9.45
CA ASP A 115 3.97 -12.67 -8.43
C ASP A 115 5.38 -13.26 -8.56
N LEU A 116 6.02 -13.45 -7.41
CA LEU A 116 7.35 -14.05 -7.31
C LEU A 116 7.30 -15.32 -6.46
N PRO A 117 8.06 -16.38 -6.82
CA PRO A 117 8.08 -17.65 -6.09
C PRO A 117 8.89 -17.59 -4.78
N ILE A 118 8.95 -16.44 -4.12
CA ILE A 118 9.74 -16.17 -2.88
C ILE A 118 8.87 -16.17 -1.62
N TYR A 119 7.63 -16.62 -1.74
CA TYR A 119 6.67 -16.64 -0.63
C TYR A 119 6.08 -18.04 -0.40
N SER A 120 6.74 -19.11 -0.85
CA SER A 120 6.28 -20.47 -0.55
C SER A 120 6.44 -20.80 0.93
N THR A 121 5.81 -21.87 1.40
CA THR A 121 5.95 -22.32 2.79
C THR A 121 7.36 -22.82 3.06
N GLU A 122 7.95 -23.53 2.10
CA GLU A 122 9.33 -24.02 2.13
C GLU A 122 10.31 -22.84 2.23
N PHE A 123 10.09 -21.79 1.42
CA PHE A 123 10.92 -20.59 1.46
C PHE A 123 10.83 -19.88 2.81
N MET A 124 9.63 -19.81 3.39
CA MET A 124 9.41 -19.25 4.72
C MET A 124 10.16 -19.99 5.82
N GLU A 125 10.13 -21.32 5.79
CA GLU A 125 10.82 -22.16 6.77
C GLU A 125 12.34 -21.95 6.75
N ALA A 126 12.90 -21.61 5.59
CA ALA A 126 14.33 -21.36 5.44
C ALA A 126 14.83 -20.09 6.16
N TYR A 127 13.91 -19.18 6.53
CA TYR A 127 14.19 -17.99 7.34
C TYR A 127 14.01 -18.20 8.85
N ASN A 128 13.52 -19.37 9.29
CA ASN A 128 13.30 -19.64 10.71
C ASN A 128 14.64 -19.84 11.44
N GLN A 129 15.02 -18.88 12.28
CA GLN A 129 16.31 -18.89 12.98
C GLN A 129 16.46 -20.00 14.04
N ASN A 130 15.38 -20.69 14.41
CA ASN A 130 15.44 -21.83 15.32
C ASN A 130 15.92 -23.13 14.65
N ARG A 131 16.08 -23.14 13.31
CA ARG A 131 16.64 -24.28 12.59
C ARG A 131 18.16 -24.14 12.49
N LEU A 132 18.86 -25.22 12.84
CA LEU A 132 20.34 -25.27 12.84
C LEU A 132 20.94 -25.08 11.43
N ASP A 133 20.15 -25.26 10.38
CA ASP A 133 20.50 -25.20 8.97
C ASP A 133 19.97 -23.95 8.24
N SER A 134 19.64 -22.86 8.96
CA SER A 134 19.10 -21.64 8.33
C SER A 134 20.09 -21.02 7.33
N GLN A 135 19.90 -21.29 6.03
CA GLN A 135 20.81 -20.84 4.96
C GLN A 135 20.65 -19.36 4.63
N HIS A 136 19.46 -18.78 4.85
CA HIS A 136 19.10 -17.42 4.42
C HIS A 136 19.03 -16.39 5.56
N ARG A 137 19.67 -16.67 6.71
CA ARG A 137 19.56 -15.82 7.92
C ARG A 137 19.89 -14.33 7.68
N ASN A 138 20.74 -14.05 6.70
CA ASN A 138 21.25 -12.70 6.41
C ASN A 138 20.75 -12.15 5.07
N GLU A 139 19.87 -12.84 4.36
CA GLU A 139 19.35 -12.36 3.09
C GLU A 139 18.19 -11.37 3.31
N PRO A 140 18.13 -10.25 2.57
CA PRO A 140 17.05 -9.29 2.70
C PRO A 140 15.71 -9.91 2.32
N HIS A 141 14.80 -10.02 3.29
CA HIS A 141 13.44 -10.45 3.03
C HIS A 141 12.48 -9.98 4.12
N ILE A 142 11.20 -9.83 3.75
CA ILE A 142 10.15 -9.46 4.73
C ILE A 142 9.98 -10.53 5.82
N PHE A 143 10.29 -11.79 5.50
CA PHE A 143 10.31 -12.90 6.47
C PHE A 143 11.45 -12.79 7.47
N ALA A 144 12.62 -12.30 7.07
CA ALA A 144 13.72 -12.04 7.99
C ALA A 144 13.35 -10.98 9.03
N VAL A 145 12.62 -9.93 8.62
CA VAL A 145 12.10 -8.90 9.54
C VAL A 145 11.06 -9.48 10.51
N ALA A 146 10.14 -10.30 10.01
CA ALA A 146 9.12 -10.95 10.83
C ALA A 146 9.74 -11.93 11.85
N ASP A 147 10.73 -12.73 11.42
CA ASP A 147 11.47 -13.64 12.28
C ASP A 147 12.28 -12.88 13.34
N ALA A 148 13.00 -11.83 12.96
CA ALA A 148 13.76 -11.01 13.89
C ALA A 148 12.87 -10.40 14.97
N ALA A 149 11.68 -9.89 14.61
CA ALA A 149 10.71 -9.40 15.57
C ALA A 149 10.22 -10.52 16.51
N LEU A 150 9.82 -11.69 15.97
CA LEU A 150 9.36 -12.81 16.79
C LEU A 150 10.45 -13.31 17.74
N THR A 151 11.69 -13.44 17.26
CA THR A 151 12.85 -13.87 18.04
C THR A 151 13.19 -12.88 19.14
N GLN A 152 13.20 -11.57 18.85
CA GLN A 152 13.43 -10.54 19.87
C GLN A 152 12.33 -10.50 20.92
N MET A 153 11.07 -10.66 20.51
CA MET A 153 9.94 -10.77 21.44
C MET A 153 10.13 -11.95 22.39
N LYS A 154 10.56 -13.12 21.87
CA LYS A 154 10.85 -14.32 22.65
C LYS A 154 12.02 -14.13 23.62
N GLN A 155 13.12 -13.56 23.12
CA GLN A 155 14.37 -13.43 23.86
C GLN A 155 14.28 -12.38 24.97
N PHE A 156 13.65 -11.23 24.69
CA PHE A 156 13.63 -10.09 25.61
C PHE A 156 12.30 -9.93 26.36
N SER A 157 11.28 -10.72 26.03
CA SER A 157 9.92 -10.61 26.60
C SER A 157 9.38 -9.18 26.51
N ARG A 158 9.55 -8.55 25.34
CA ARG A 158 9.10 -7.20 25.03
C ARG A 158 8.28 -7.18 23.75
N ASP A 159 7.21 -6.40 23.74
CA ASP A 159 6.39 -6.18 22.56
C ASP A 159 7.22 -5.56 21.42
N GLN A 160 6.84 -5.89 20.19
CA GLN A 160 7.55 -5.47 18.98
C GLN A 160 6.61 -4.75 18.02
N ALA A 161 7.16 -3.85 17.21
CA ALA A 161 6.42 -3.14 16.19
C ALA A 161 7.14 -3.25 14.85
N ILE A 162 6.40 -3.64 13.80
CA ILE A 162 6.86 -3.61 12.42
C ILE A 162 6.14 -2.47 11.73
N ILE A 163 6.90 -1.44 11.33
CA ILE A 163 6.36 -0.24 10.67
C ILE A 163 6.60 -0.38 9.17
N ILE A 164 5.53 -0.36 8.38
CA ILE A 164 5.58 -0.47 6.91
C ILE A 164 5.10 0.85 6.30
N SER A 165 6.04 1.64 5.79
CA SER A 165 5.78 2.93 5.15
C SER A 165 6.03 2.88 3.64
N GLY A 166 5.44 3.83 2.92
CA GLY A 166 5.61 3.97 1.48
C GLY A 166 4.43 4.70 0.85
N GLU A 167 4.60 5.16 -0.39
CA GLU A 167 3.53 5.80 -1.15
C GLU A 167 2.38 4.82 -1.46
N SER A 168 1.26 5.36 -1.93
CA SER A 168 0.14 4.53 -2.39
C SER A 168 0.60 3.62 -3.54
N GLY A 169 0.21 2.34 -3.53
CA GLY A 169 0.68 1.36 -4.52
C GLY A 169 2.07 0.75 -4.26
N ALA A 170 2.83 1.23 -3.27
CA ALA A 170 4.18 0.74 -3.00
C ALA A 170 4.27 -0.71 -2.44
N GLY A 171 3.15 -1.38 -2.17
CA GLY A 171 3.15 -2.76 -1.65
C GLY A 171 3.06 -2.91 -0.12
N LYS A 172 2.66 -1.85 0.61
CA LYS A 172 2.52 -1.88 2.08
C LYS A 172 1.60 -3.01 2.58
N THR A 173 0.39 -3.10 2.03
CA THR A 173 -0.62 -4.10 2.42
C THR A 173 -0.15 -5.52 2.13
N VAL A 174 0.51 -5.73 0.98
CA VAL A 174 1.08 -7.03 0.59
C VAL A 174 2.18 -7.44 1.56
N SER A 175 3.09 -6.52 1.90
CA SER A 175 4.14 -6.76 2.89
C SER A 175 3.58 -7.13 4.26
N ALA A 176 2.55 -6.41 4.74
CA ALA A 176 1.87 -6.73 5.99
C ALA A 176 1.23 -8.14 5.96
N LYS A 177 0.58 -8.53 4.85
CA LYS A 177 0.04 -9.87 4.64
C LYS A 177 1.13 -10.95 4.74
N HIS A 178 2.32 -10.71 4.17
CA HIS A 178 3.45 -11.65 4.27
C HIS A 178 4.01 -11.76 5.70
N VAL A 179 4.13 -10.64 6.42
CA VAL A 179 4.52 -10.66 7.85
C VAL A 179 3.55 -11.50 8.68
N LEU A 180 2.25 -11.23 8.56
CA LEU A 180 1.22 -11.99 9.28
C LEU A 180 1.23 -13.47 8.91
N ARG A 181 1.46 -13.75 7.63
CA ARG A 181 1.58 -15.10 7.12
C ARG A 181 2.76 -15.83 7.75
N TYR A 182 3.91 -15.16 7.88
CA TYR A 182 5.10 -15.69 8.54
C TYR A 182 4.82 -16.03 10.00
N LEU A 183 4.33 -15.04 10.75
CA LEU A 183 4.05 -15.17 12.17
C LEU A 183 3.06 -16.31 12.45
N ALA A 184 1.99 -16.43 11.66
CA ALA A 184 0.99 -17.48 11.83
C ALA A 184 1.55 -18.89 11.58
N THR A 185 2.40 -19.06 10.57
CA THR A 185 2.99 -20.36 10.26
C THR A 185 4.04 -20.76 11.30
N ILE A 186 5.00 -19.89 11.59
CA ILE A 186 6.14 -20.23 12.45
C ILE A 186 5.74 -20.28 13.93
N ALA A 187 4.90 -19.36 14.41
CA ALA A 187 4.35 -19.46 15.77
C ALA A 187 3.41 -20.67 15.95
N GLY A 188 2.85 -21.21 14.86
CA GLY A 188 2.00 -22.41 14.86
C GLY A 188 2.77 -23.73 14.71
N ALA A 189 4.01 -23.71 14.20
CA ALA A 189 4.79 -24.89 13.84
C ALA A 189 5.43 -25.62 15.02
N GLU A 190 5.65 -24.97 16.17
CA GLU A 190 6.20 -25.60 17.39
C GLU A 190 5.27 -26.67 18.04
N ALA A 191 4.11 -26.95 17.43
CA ALA A 191 3.22 -28.03 17.83
C ALA A 191 3.53 -29.32 17.05
N HIS A 192 4.49 -30.12 17.53
CA HIS A 192 4.42 -31.56 17.32
C HIS A 192 3.20 -32.10 18.08
N GLY A 193 2.04 -32.24 17.42
CA GLY A 193 1.02 -33.20 17.86
C GLY A 193 -0.47 -32.81 17.91
N GLU A 194 -0.91 -31.56 17.68
CA GLU A 194 -2.35 -31.24 17.81
C GLU A 194 -2.95 -30.52 16.60
N ALA A 195 -3.72 -31.27 15.80
CA ALA A 195 -4.50 -30.77 14.65
C ALA A 195 -5.52 -29.68 15.05
N THR A 196 -5.99 -29.68 16.29
CA THR A 196 -7.00 -28.76 16.83
C THR A 196 -6.47 -27.32 16.98
N LEU A 197 -5.19 -27.14 17.26
CA LEU A 197 -4.58 -25.81 17.46
C LEU A 197 -4.25 -25.11 16.14
N ARG A 198 -3.86 -25.86 15.10
CA ARG A 198 -3.70 -25.34 13.74
C ARG A 198 -4.98 -24.71 13.20
N SER A 199 -6.14 -25.23 13.61
CA SER A 199 -7.45 -24.67 13.23
C SER A 199 -7.68 -23.27 13.82
N SER A 200 -7.29 -23.02 15.07
CA SER A 200 -7.49 -21.72 15.73
C SER A 200 -6.60 -20.58 15.20
N THR A 201 -5.32 -20.86 14.92
CA THR A 201 -4.40 -19.89 14.30
C THR A 201 -4.69 -19.68 12.82
N ALA A 202 -5.09 -20.73 12.09
CA ALA A 202 -5.60 -20.60 10.72
C ALA A 202 -6.90 -19.78 10.67
N CYS A 203 -7.82 -19.97 11.64
CA CYS A 203 -9.06 -19.22 11.75
C CYS A 203 -8.80 -17.72 11.98
N MET A 204 -7.89 -17.35 12.88
CA MET A 204 -7.59 -15.94 13.11
C MET A 204 -6.82 -15.28 11.95
N ARG A 205 -5.89 -16.01 11.33
CA ARG A 205 -5.25 -15.56 10.09
C ARG A 205 -6.30 -15.33 9.00
N SER A 206 -7.25 -16.26 8.85
CA SER A 206 -8.39 -16.12 7.94
C SER A 206 -9.12 -14.83 8.27
N LYS A 207 -9.57 -14.60 9.50
CA LYS A 207 -10.31 -13.39 9.88
C LYS A 207 -9.57 -12.08 9.58
N VAL A 208 -8.26 -12.00 9.80
CA VAL A 208 -7.50 -10.78 9.46
C VAL A 208 -7.46 -10.57 7.94
N VAL A 209 -7.21 -11.62 7.16
CA VAL A 209 -7.21 -11.54 5.69
C VAL A 209 -8.62 -11.26 5.15
N ASP A 210 -9.61 -11.95 5.70
CA ASP A 210 -11.03 -11.85 5.38
C ASP A 210 -11.57 -10.47 5.73
N SER A 211 -10.93 -9.69 6.62
CA SER A 211 -11.32 -8.29 6.87
C SER A 211 -10.90 -7.31 5.77
N CYS A 212 -10.00 -7.71 4.86
CA CYS A 212 -9.46 -6.80 3.86
C CYS A 212 -10.54 -6.27 2.90
N PRO A 213 -11.39 -7.10 2.26
CA PRO A 213 -12.42 -6.60 1.35
C PRO A 213 -13.34 -5.56 1.99
N LEU A 214 -13.84 -5.81 3.21
CA LEU A 214 -14.65 -4.84 3.95
C LEU A 214 -13.91 -3.52 4.21
N LEU A 215 -12.67 -3.59 4.68
CA LEU A 215 -11.86 -2.41 4.98
C LEU A 215 -11.44 -1.63 3.72
N GLU A 216 -11.25 -2.32 2.60
CA GLU A 216 -10.98 -1.70 1.31
C GLU A 216 -12.25 -1.04 0.75
N ALA A 217 -13.41 -1.69 0.87
CA ALA A 217 -14.69 -1.12 0.48
C ALA A 217 -14.98 0.20 1.23
N LEU A 218 -14.79 0.22 2.55
CA LEU A 218 -15.16 1.37 3.39
C LEU A 218 -14.06 2.43 3.55
N GLY A 219 -12.82 2.14 3.14
CA GLY A 219 -11.68 2.99 3.47
C GLY A 219 -10.66 3.18 2.36
N ASN A 220 -10.82 2.51 1.22
CA ASN A 220 -10.01 2.75 0.03
C ASN A 220 -10.84 3.45 -1.07
N ALA A 221 -10.15 4.21 -1.90
CA ALA A 221 -10.75 4.93 -3.02
C ALA A 221 -9.76 5.04 -4.19
N LYS A 222 -10.30 5.30 -5.39
CA LYS A 222 -9.50 5.66 -6.56
C LYS A 222 -8.99 7.10 -6.43
N THR A 223 -7.70 7.30 -6.64
CA THR A 223 -7.02 8.60 -6.70
C THR A 223 -6.22 8.70 -8.00
N VAL A 224 -5.77 9.90 -8.37
CA VAL A 224 -4.98 10.11 -9.60
C VAL A 224 -3.74 9.20 -9.70
N ARG A 225 -3.18 8.76 -8.56
CA ARG A 225 -1.94 7.95 -8.51
C ARG A 225 -2.15 6.45 -8.27
N ASN A 226 -3.33 6.05 -7.78
CA ASN A 226 -3.60 4.67 -7.40
C ASN A 226 -5.12 4.42 -7.34
N ASP A 227 -5.56 3.38 -8.03
CA ASP A 227 -6.96 2.97 -8.11
C ASP A 227 -7.52 2.35 -6.83
N ASN A 228 -6.66 1.84 -5.94
CA ASN A 228 -7.05 1.24 -4.65
C ASN A 228 -6.24 1.86 -3.49
N SER A 229 -6.36 3.19 -3.33
CA SER A 229 -5.59 3.98 -2.37
C SER A 229 -6.22 3.95 -0.98
N SER A 230 -5.53 3.42 0.04
CA SER A 230 -6.01 3.49 1.43
C SER A 230 -6.01 4.92 1.94
N ARG A 231 -7.18 5.39 2.39
CA ARG A 231 -7.39 6.76 2.91
C ARG A 231 -7.52 6.78 4.43
N PHE A 232 -6.83 5.85 5.09
CA PHE A 232 -6.72 5.70 6.54
C PHE A 232 -5.49 4.87 6.89
N GLY A 233 -4.94 5.10 8.09
CA GLY A 233 -3.92 4.26 8.69
C GLY A 233 -4.54 3.04 9.38
N LYS A 234 -3.83 1.90 9.33
CA LYS A 234 -4.20 0.65 10.01
C LYS A 234 -3.07 0.25 10.96
N PHE A 235 -3.40 -0.02 12.21
CA PHE A 235 -2.50 -0.64 13.19
C PHE A 235 -3.10 -1.96 13.62
N LEU A 236 -2.39 -3.05 13.40
CA LEU A 236 -2.83 -4.39 13.74
C LEU A 236 -1.95 -4.93 14.86
N GLU A 237 -2.55 -5.09 16.03
CA GLU A 237 -1.94 -5.71 17.19
C GLU A 237 -2.18 -7.22 17.11
N ILE A 238 -1.11 -8.01 17.19
CA ILE A 238 -1.17 -9.47 17.20
C ILE A 238 -0.78 -9.94 18.60
N GLY A 239 -1.74 -10.52 19.32
CA GLY A 239 -1.58 -10.98 20.69
C GLY A 239 -1.04 -12.41 20.74
N PHE A 240 0.00 -12.61 21.54
CA PHE A 240 0.65 -13.90 21.76
C PHE A 240 0.45 -14.37 23.20
N ASN A 241 0.27 -15.68 23.40
CA ASN A 241 0.29 -16.28 24.74
C ASN A 241 1.71 -16.53 25.24
N ARG A 242 1.86 -17.05 26.46
CA ARG A 242 3.17 -17.38 27.07
C ARG A 242 4.01 -18.42 26.31
N ARG A 243 3.39 -19.16 25.39
CA ARG A 243 4.07 -20.10 24.48
C ARG A 243 4.30 -19.48 23.10
N TYR A 244 4.19 -18.15 22.99
CA TYR A 244 4.35 -17.38 21.77
C TYR A 244 3.46 -17.84 20.61
N ARG A 245 2.25 -18.34 20.94
CA ARG A 245 1.23 -18.67 19.94
C ARG A 245 0.28 -17.51 19.78
N ILE A 246 -0.16 -17.26 18.56
CA ILE A 246 -1.15 -16.21 18.30
C ILE A 246 -2.48 -16.62 18.94
N VAL A 247 -3.03 -15.76 19.79
CA VAL A 247 -4.33 -15.96 20.45
C VAL A 247 -5.32 -14.83 20.18
N GLU A 248 -4.84 -13.68 19.72
CA GLU A 248 -5.69 -12.50 19.49
C GLU A 248 -5.16 -11.64 18.34
N ALA A 249 -6.07 -10.93 17.67
CA ALA A 249 -5.75 -9.86 16.73
C ALA A 249 -6.69 -8.67 16.97
N ARG A 250 -6.14 -7.47 17.12
CA ARG A 250 -6.93 -6.23 17.28
C ARG A 250 -6.51 -5.22 16.22
N MET A 251 -7.48 -4.63 15.54
CA MET A 251 -7.20 -3.58 14.56
C MET A 251 -7.66 -2.23 15.07
N ARG A 252 -6.80 -1.23 14.96
CA ARG A 252 -7.11 0.18 15.18
C ARG A 252 -6.92 0.94 13.88
N THR A 253 -7.82 1.88 13.61
CA THR A 253 -7.78 2.73 12.42
C THR A 253 -7.48 4.17 12.83
N TYR A 254 -6.80 4.90 11.95
CA TYR A 254 -6.40 6.28 12.20
C TYR A 254 -6.62 7.13 10.97
N LEU A 255 -6.92 8.42 11.17
CA LEU A 255 -6.89 9.44 10.13
C LEU A 255 -7.70 9.07 8.86
N LEU A 256 -8.93 8.56 9.05
CA LEU A 256 -9.85 8.37 7.94
C LEU A 256 -10.13 9.73 7.28
N GLU A 257 -9.94 9.83 5.97
CA GLU A 257 -10.17 11.05 5.18
C GLU A 257 -11.67 11.35 5.02
N LYS A 258 -12.31 11.85 6.08
CA LYS A 258 -13.75 12.14 6.09
C LYS A 258 -14.21 13.09 4.98
N SER A 259 -13.37 14.05 4.58
CA SER A 259 -13.68 15.00 3.51
C SER A 259 -14.00 14.31 2.17
N ARG A 260 -13.43 13.11 1.93
CA ARG A 260 -13.66 12.35 0.70
C ARG A 260 -15.11 11.94 0.52
N VAL A 261 -15.87 11.76 1.61
CA VAL A 261 -17.28 11.37 1.53
C VAL A 261 -18.10 12.41 0.77
N VAL A 262 -17.81 13.70 0.96
CA VAL A 262 -18.62 14.80 0.41
C VAL A 262 -17.96 15.50 -0.78
N PHE A 263 -16.64 15.31 -0.98
CA PHE A 263 -15.88 15.96 -2.03
C PHE A 263 -14.88 15.02 -2.70
N GLN A 264 -14.84 15.04 -4.04
CA GLN A 264 -13.80 14.38 -4.83
C GLN A 264 -13.25 15.32 -5.90
N SER A 265 -11.94 15.28 -6.11
CA SER A 265 -11.31 16.00 -7.23
C SER A 265 -11.55 15.28 -8.56
N SER A 266 -11.33 15.99 -9.67
CA SER A 266 -11.41 15.42 -11.02
C SER A 266 -10.57 14.14 -11.12
N ASP A 267 -11.12 13.12 -11.76
CA ASP A 267 -10.52 11.79 -11.95
C ASP A 267 -10.30 10.96 -10.67
N GLU A 268 -10.86 11.37 -9.53
CA GLU A 268 -10.91 10.57 -8.30
C GLU A 268 -12.30 9.97 -8.06
N ARG A 269 -12.36 8.92 -7.23
CA ARG A 269 -13.63 8.38 -6.74
C ARG A 269 -13.82 8.65 -5.24
N ASN A 270 -15.06 8.53 -4.80
CA ASN A 270 -15.36 8.31 -3.39
C ASN A 270 -14.91 6.90 -2.95
N TYR A 271 -15.21 6.51 -1.71
CA TYR A 271 -14.92 5.16 -1.22
C TYR A 271 -15.60 4.08 -2.06
N HIS A 272 -14.91 2.96 -2.28
CA HIS A 272 -15.37 1.88 -3.16
C HIS A 272 -16.74 1.33 -2.79
N GLY A 273 -17.09 1.31 -1.49
CA GLY A 273 -18.37 0.83 -0.98
C GLY A 273 -19.59 1.53 -1.60
N PHE A 274 -19.47 2.81 -1.97
CA PHE A 274 -20.55 3.52 -2.68
C PHE A 274 -20.79 2.94 -4.08
N TYR A 275 -19.72 2.70 -4.83
CA TYR A 275 -19.80 2.16 -6.19
C TYR A 275 -20.20 0.69 -6.18
N GLN A 276 -19.67 -0.09 -5.24
CA GLN A 276 -20.10 -1.47 -5.00
C GLN A 276 -21.60 -1.57 -4.72
N LEU A 277 -22.13 -0.72 -3.84
CA LEU A 277 -23.56 -0.66 -3.52
C LEU A 277 -24.39 -0.28 -4.74
N LEU A 278 -24.02 0.78 -5.46
CA LEU A 278 -24.74 1.25 -6.64
C LEU A 278 -24.72 0.20 -7.77
N SER A 279 -23.60 -0.50 -7.99
CA SER A 279 -23.53 -1.63 -8.92
C SER A 279 -24.44 -2.78 -8.50
N ALA A 280 -24.49 -3.12 -7.21
CA ALA A 280 -25.37 -4.18 -6.69
C ALA A 280 -26.86 -3.84 -6.87
N VAL A 281 -27.24 -2.58 -6.65
CA VAL A 281 -28.61 -2.09 -6.90
C VAL A 281 -28.94 -2.13 -8.40
N GLY A 282 -27.99 -1.74 -9.27
CA GLY A 282 -28.17 -1.79 -10.72
C GLY A 282 -28.37 -3.20 -11.28
N ASP A 283 -27.92 -4.24 -10.58
CA ASP A 283 -27.98 -5.62 -11.03
C ASP A 283 -29.23 -6.38 -10.53
N ALA A 284 -30.08 -6.82 -11.45
CA ALA A 284 -31.33 -7.51 -11.10
C ALA A 284 -31.11 -8.87 -10.41
N GLN A 285 -30.00 -9.56 -10.68
CA GLN A 285 -29.70 -10.84 -10.05
C GLN A 285 -29.23 -10.64 -8.59
N CYS A 286 -28.42 -9.62 -8.35
CA CYS A 286 -27.94 -9.24 -7.03
C CYS A 286 -29.10 -8.86 -6.13
N ARG A 287 -30.06 -8.06 -6.61
CA ARG A 287 -31.27 -7.71 -5.86
C ARG A 287 -32.17 -8.88 -5.50
N ARG A 288 -32.30 -9.88 -6.38
CA ARG A 288 -32.98 -11.13 -6.04
C ARG A 288 -32.26 -11.89 -4.92
N SER A 289 -30.94 -11.79 -4.87
CA SER A 289 -30.11 -12.45 -3.84
C SER A 289 -30.12 -11.68 -2.52
N TYR A 290 -30.25 -10.35 -2.59
CA TYR A 290 -30.24 -9.43 -1.45
C TYR A 290 -31.45 -8.48 -1.51
N PRO A 291 -32.64 -8.92 -1.09
CA PRO A 291 -33.88 -8.16 -1.23
C PRO A 291 -33.90 -6.81 -0.49
N PHE A 292 -33.04 -6.62 0.53
CA PHE A 292 -32.90 -5.34 1.21
C PHE A 292 -32.46 -4.20 0.28
N LEU A 293 -31.77 -4.52 -0.82
CA LEU A 293 -31.34 -3.53 -1.82
C LEU A 293 -32.53 -2.82 -2.46
N ASP A 294 -33.68 -3.50 -2.60
CA ASP A 294 -34.91 -2.90 -3.13
C ASP A 294 -35.50 -1.83 -2.17
N GLN A 295 -35.15 -1.88 -0.88
CA GLN A 295 -35.64 -0.97 0.16
C GLN A 295 -34.75 0.27 0.32
N LEU A 296 -33.64 0.35 -0.41
CA LEU A 296 -32.71 1.47 -0.33
C LEU A 296 -33.12 2.64 -1.25
N ASP A 297 -34.20 2.55 -2.03
CA ASP A 297 -34.66 3.63 -2.91
C ASP A 297 -33.55 4.22 -3.81
N LEU A 298 -32.57 3.38 -4.20
CA LEU A 298 -31.42 3.78 -5.03
C LEU A 298 -31.69 3.62 -6.54
N PHE A 299 -32.95 3.41 -6.94
CA PHE A 299 -33.38 3.09 -8.30
C PHE A 299 -33.74 4.30 -9.17
N GLU A 300 -33.92 5.47 -8.57
CA GLU A 300 -34.55 6.59 -9.27
C GLU A 300 -33.68 7.13 -10.41
N GLY A 301 -34.30 7.27 -11.59
CA GLY A 301 -33.71 7.84 -12.81
C GLY A 301 -34.02 6.99 -14.05
N ASN A 302 -34.79 7.54 -14.98
CA ASN A 302 -35.22 6.87 -16.22
C ASN A 302 -34.33 7.27 -17.42
N ASP A 303 -33.19 7.87 -17.13
CA ASP A 303 -32.29 8.43 -18.12
C ASP A 303 -31.18 7.40 -18.39
N ASN A 304 -30.77 7.27 -19.65
CA ASN A 304 -29.71 6.35 -20.11
C ASN A 304 -28.31 6.63 -19.48
N SER A 305 -28.24 7.46 -18.44
CA SER A 305 -27.04 7.74 -17.66
C SER A 305 -26.74 6.63 -16.66
N ASP A 306 -25.46 6.36 -16.45
CA ASP A 306 -24.96 5.41 -15.46
C ASP A 306 -25.46 5.72 -14.04
N ILE A 307 -25.65 4.70 -13.21
CA ILE A 307 -26.29 4.83 -11.88
C ILE A 307 -25.47 5.75 -10.96
N PHE A 308 -24.13 5.75 -11.09
CA PHE A 308 -23.26 6.59 -10.26
C PHE A 308 -23.43 8.08 -10.55
N SER A 309 -23.80 8.48 -11.78
CA SER A 309 -23.90 9.91 -12.13
C SER A 309 -25.08 10.61 -11.45
N ARG A 310 -26.00 9.84 -10.86
CA ARG A 310 -27.23 10.33 -10.23
C ARG A 310 -27.01 10.84 -8.81
N TYR A 311 -25.90 10.49 -8.19
CA TYR A 311 -25.59 10.86 -6.81
C TYR A 311 -24.43 11.84 -6.78
N HIS A 312 -24.67 13.03 -6.20
CA HIS A 312 -23.66 14.08 -6.11
C HIS A 312 -22.39 13.61 -5.40
N TYR A 313 -22.50 12.75 -4.39
CA TYR A 313 -21.33 12.21 -3.69
C TYR A 313 -20.61 11.08 -4.44
N ALA A 314 -21.10 10.64 -5.59
CA ALA A 314 -20.46 9.62 -6.43
C ALA A 314 -19.98 10.15 -7.80
N ASN A 315 -20.44 11.34 -8.23
CA ASN A 315 -20.28 11.83 -9.60
C ASN A 315 -19.26 12.97 -9.80
N GLN A 316 -18.74 13.58 -8.72
CA GLN A 316 -17.88 14.78 -8.82
C GLN A 316 -16.57 14.54 -9.57
N GLY A 317 -16.02 13.33 -9.50
CA GLY A 317 -14.78 12.96 -10.17
C GLY A 317 -14.91 12.67 -11.67
N GLY A 318 -16.14 12.66 -12.21
CA GLY A 318 -16.42 12.48 -13.64
C GLY A 318 -16.71 11.02 -14.03
N ASN A 319 -15.83 10.07 -13.74
CA ASN A 319 -16.03 8.66 -14.09
C ASN A 319 -16.24 7.79 -12.84
N GLY A 320 -17.40 7.12 -12.75
CA GLY A 320 -17.70 6.18 -11.68
C GLY A 320 -17.04 4.81 -11.82
N GLN A 321 -16.65 4.44 -13.04
CA GLN A 321 -15.99 3.18 -13.36
C GLN A 321 -14.47 3.31 -13.31
N VAL A 322 -13.81 2.20 -13.01
CA VAL A 322 -12.34 2.08 -13.02
C VAL A 322 -11.96 0.88 -13.85
N ASP A 323 -11.04 1.07 -14.79
CA ASP A 323 -10.59 0.02 -15.71
C ASP A 323 -10.05 -1.18 -14.92
N GLY A 324 -10.54 -2.37 -15.25
CA GLY A 324 -10.13 -3.62 -14.60
C GLY A 324 -10.74 -3.88 -13.22
N ILE A 325 -11.61 -3.01 -12.70
CA ILE A 325 -12.33 -3.22 -11.45
C ILE A 325 -13.80 -3.53 -11.73
N ASN A 326 -14.28 -4.68 -11.26
CA ASN A 326 -15.70 -5.03 -11.27
C ASN A 326 -16.32 -4.77 -9.88
N ASP A 327 -16.97 -3.62 -9.72
CA ASP A 327 -17.56 -3.22 -8.44
C ASP A 327 -18.68 -4.16 -7.96
N LEU A 328 -19.40 -4.86 -8.87
CA LEU A 328 -20.40 -5.87 -8.50
C LEU A 328 -19.77 -7.15 -7.91
N GLU A 329 -18.66 -7.59 -8.49
CA GLU A 329 -17.86 -8.69 -7.93
C GLU A 329 -17.29 -8.30 -6.57
N LYS A 330 -16.76 -7.06 -6.45
CA LYS A 330 -16.26 -6.53 -5.18
C LYS A 330 -17.34 -6.40 -4.11
N PHE A 331 -18.57 -6.04 -4.47
CA PHE A 331 -19.70 -6.09 -3.53
C PHE A 331 -19.89 -7.50 -2.95
N SER A 332 -19.84 -8.52 -3.80
CA SER A 332 -19.97 -9.92 -3.38
C SER A 332 -18.81 -10.37 -2.48
N GLU A 333 -17.58 -9.90 -2.74
CA GLU A 333 -16.43 -10.11 -1.85
C GLU A 333 -16.62 -9.44 -0.49
N THR A 334 -17.16 -8.22 -0.47
CA THR A 334 -17.47 -7.46 0.76
C THR A 334 -18.52 -8.16 1.62
N ILE A 335 -19.62 -8.66 1.02
CA ILE A 335 -20.63 -9.43 1.76
C ILE A 335 -20.01 -10.70 2.38
N LYS A 336 -19.27 -11.49 1.60
CA LYS A 336 -18.58 -12.70 2.11
C LYS A 336 -17.58 -12.38 3.22
N SER A 337 -16.90 -11.25 3.11
CA SER A 337 -15.99 -10.73 4.14
C SER A 337 -16.74 -10.46 5.45
N MET A 338 -17.89 -9.78 5.39
CA MET A 338 -18.74 -9.51 6.56
C MET A 338 -19.27 -10.81 7.19
N GLU A 339 -19.73 -11.77 6.37
CA GLU A 339 -20.18 -13.09 6.83
C GLU A 339 -19.06 -13.86 7.55
N SER A 340 -17.85 -13.91 6.99
CA SER A 340 -16.69 -14.58 7.62
C SER A 340 -16.28 -13.93 8.95
N LEU A 341 -16.44 -12.61 9.04
CA LEU A 341 -16.20 -11.86 10.28
C LEU A 341 -17.31 -12.06 11.33
N GLY A 342 -18.43 -12.67 10.96
CA GLY A 342 -19.54 -12.98 11.85
C GLY A 342 -20.59 -11.87 11.96
N PHE A 343 -20.65 -10.96 10.99
CA PHE A 343 -21.76 -10.00 10.90
C PHE A 343 -23.07 -10.75 10.69
N LYS A 344 -24.11 -10.34 11.40
CA LYS A 344 -25.47 -10.78 11.13
C LYS A 344 -25.99 -10.11 9.87
N LYS A 345 -27.05 -10.67 9.30
CA LYS A 345 -27.69 -10.12 8.10
C LYS A 345 -28.18 -8.70 8.37
N GLU A 346 -28.82 -8.48 9.52
CA GLU A 346 -29.36 -7.19 9.92
C GLU A 346 -28.24 -6.14 10.08
N GLU A 347 -27.09 -6.53 10.65
CA GLU A 347 -25.92 -5.64 10.77
C GLU A 347 -25.35 -5.28 9.40
N THR A 348 -25.38 -6.21 8.46
CA THR A 348 -24.93 -6.00 7.08
C THR A 348 -25.86 -5.03 6.35
N GLU A 349 -27.16 -5.23 6.48
CA GLU A 349 -28.20 -4.34 5.94
C GLU A 349 -28.07 -2.91 6.49
N VAL A 350 -27.81 -2.77 7.79
CA VAL A 350 -27.58 -1.47 8.44
C VAL A 350 -26.38 -0.73 7.81
N VAL A 351 -25.25 -1.43 7.59
CA VAL A 351 -24.06 -0.81 6.96
C VAL A 351 -24.39 -0.25 5.58
N PHE A 352 -25.08 -1.01 4.74
CA PHE A 352 -25.45 -0.55 3.39
C PHE A 352 -26.56 0.50 3.42
N THR A 353 -27.46 0.46 4.40
CA THR A 353 -28.48 1.50 4.63
C THR A 353 -27.82 2.83 4.97
N ILE A 354 -26.77 2.84 5.81
CA ILE A 354 -26.00 4.05 6.11
C ILE A 354 -25.31 4.60 4.84
N LEU A 355 -24.73 3.72 4.02
CA LEU A 355 -24.12 4.13 2.75
C LEU A 355 -25.15 4.73 1.78
N ALA A 356 -26.34 4.12 1.66
CA ALA A 356 -27.44 4.65 0.86
C ALA A 356 -27.92 6.02 1.38
N ALA A 357 -28.07 6.17 2.70
CA ALA A 357 -28.44 7.42 3.33
C ALA A 357 -27.44 8.54 2.99
N LEU A 358 -26.13 8.28 3.06
CA LEU A 358 -25.10 9.25 2.69
C LEU A 358 -25.19 9.69 1.22
N LEU A 359 -25.49 8.77 0.31
CA LEU A 359 -25.72 9.10 -1.11
C LEU A 359 -26.93 10.02 -1.28
N HIS A 360 -28.04 9.71 -0.62
CA HIS A 360 -29.25 10.54 -0.63
C HIS A 360 -29.04 11.92 0.01
N PHE A 361 -28.29 11.99 1.12
CA PHE A 361 -27.91 13.27 1.74
C PHE A 361 -27.16 14.19 0.77
N GLY A 362 -26.29 13.63 -0.08
CA GLY A 362 -25.57 14.40 -1.10
C GLY A 362 -26.48 15.05 -2.14
N ASN A 363 -27.71 14.55 -2.32
CA ASN A 363 -28.68 15.06 -3.28
C ASN A 363 -29.73 16.01 -2.65
N VAL A 364 -29.64 16.32 -1.36
CA VAL A 364 -30.50 17.30 -0.73
C VAL A 364 -30.13 18.70 -1.24
N ASN A 365 -31.07 19.34 -1.93
CA ASN A 365 -30.89 20.69 -2.45
C ASN A 365 -31.53 21.70 -1.48
N TYR A 366 -30.79 22.76 -1.22
CA TYR A 366 -31.24 23.88 -0.39
C TYR A 366 -31.48 25.08 -1.27
N GLU A 367 -32.65 25.70 -1.13
CA GLU A 367 -33.00 26.93 -1.82
C GLU A 367 -33.12 28.08 -0.82
N GLN A 368 -32.57 29.24 -1.21
CA GLN A 368 -32.58 30.42 -0.37
C GLN A 368 -33.98 31.04 -0.32
N THR A 369 -34.49 31.28 0.89
CA THR A 369 -35.78 31.95 1.12
C THR A 369 -35.59 33.43 1.45
N SER A 370 -34.55 33.75 2.21
CA SER A 370 -34.16 35.11 2.58
C SER A 370 -32.64 35.19 2.81
N THR A 371 -32.10 36.36 3.14
CA THR A 371 -30.64 36.58 3.26
C THR A 371 -29.92 35.63 4.22
N GLU A 372 -30.62 35.03 5.18
CA GLU A 372 -30.03 34.13 6.20
C GLU A 372 -30.81 32.82 6.37
N GLN A 373 -31.73 32.49 5.47
CA GLN A 373 -32.56 31.28 5.58
C GLN A 373 -32.61 30.50 4.27
N ALA A 374 -32.57 29.18 4.39
CA ALA A 374 -32.80 28.26 3.31
C ALA A 374 -33.83 27.19 3.73
N PHE A 375 -34.52 26.61 2.75
CA PHE A 375 -35.42 25.48 2.94
C PHE A 375 -34.97 24.31 2.07
N ILE A 376 -35.37 23.10 2.44
CA ILE A 376 -35.10 21.90 1.64
C ILE A 376 -36.06 21.87 0.46
N ALA A 377 -35.52 22.00 -0.76
CA ALA A 377 -36.31 21.95 -1.98
C ALA A 377 -36.71 20.51 -2.35
N THR A 378 -35.85 19.52 -2.05
CA THR A 378 -36.07 18.11 -2.40
C THR A 378 -36.86 17.34 -1.32
N THR A 379 -38.18 17.55 -1.25
CA THR A 379 -39.03 16.91 -0.23
C THR A 379 -39.11 15.38 -0.32
N HIS A 380 -38.90 14.79 -1.51
CA HIS A 380 -38.91 13.32 -1.69
C HIS A 380 -37.73 12.66 -0.95
N ILE A 381 -36.53 13.17 -1.14
CA ILE A 381 -35.30 12.68 -0.49
C ILE A 381 -35.42 12.78 1.04
N SER A 382 -36.03 13.86 1.54
CA SER A 382 -36.27 14.02 2.97
C SER A 382 -37.15 12.89 3.54
N ARG A 383 -38.13 12.39 2.78
CA ARG A 383 -38.97 11.25 3.21
C ARG A 383 -38.20 9.95 3.23
N ILE A 384 -37.38 9.68 2.20
CA ILE A 384 -36.50 8.51 2.15
C ILE A 384 -35.59 8.49 3.39
N LEU A 385 -34.93 9.61 3.69
CA LEU A 385 -34.04 9.74 4.84
C LEU A 385 -34.76 9.52 6.18
N CYS A 386 -35.98 10.04 6.34
CA CYS A 386 -36.81 9.76 7.52
C CYS A 386 -37.18 8.27 7.62
N GLY A 387 -37.40 7.60 6.49
CA GLY A 387 -37.62 6.15 6.42
C GLY A 387 -36.45 5.36 7.00
N TYR A 388 -35.21 5.70 6.63
CA TYR A 388 -34.02 5.06 7.18
C TYR A 388 -33.86 5.25 8.68
N SER A 389 -34.16 6.44 9.21
CA SER A 389 -34.10 6.70 10.65
C SER A 389 -35.06 5.83 11.47
N SER A 390 -36.07 5.23 10.84
CA SER A 390 -37.01 4.33 11.48
C SER A 390 -36.52 2.87 11.46
N ALA A 391 -35.58 2.56 10.56
CA ALA A 391 -35.04 1.23 10.31
C ALA A 391 -33.66 0.99 10.96
N LEU A 392 -32.89 2.07 11.18
CA LEU A 392 -31.66 2.12 11.98
C LEU A 392 -31.99 2.25 13.47
#